data_AF-A0AB33EC63-F1
#
_entry.id   AF-A0AB33EC63-F1
#
_cell.length_a   1.000
_cell.length_b   1.000
_cell.length_c   1.000
_cell.angle_alpha   90.00
_cell.angle_beta   90.00
_cell.angle_gamma   90.00
#
_symmetry.space_group_name_H-M   'P 1'
#
loop_
_entity.id
_entity.type
_entity.pdbx_description
1 polymer ?
#
loop_
_entity_poly.entity_id
_entity_poly.type
_entity_poly.pdbx_seq_one_letter_code
_entity_poly.pdbx_strand_id
1 'polypeptide(L)'
;MLGLDLLQGLQQHRGLGGQVTREAQQRCQALGHALDQRWREWPYSAQCQAWSALRRDPADFDGHCRLLQDLLGAIQHLELQRCALSLARPSIAARCWELEELGRLRGLSVRAAAHRSCPLEMLIQLQYLHERLLKHAPHSLHTALEQLQRCLIGTTTVSITPAQCYALLTPLLDERLDAIRRDLD
;
A
#
# COMPACT_ATOMS: atom_id res chain seq x y z
N MET A 1 -11.15 -7.33 -11.41
CA MET A 1 -9.79 -7.91 -11.39
C MET A 1 -8.70 -6.87 -11.65
N LEU A 2 -8.61 -6.26 -12.84
CA LEU A 2 -7.49 -5.34 -13.20
C LEU A 2 -7.19 -4.23 -12.16
N GLY A 3 -8.22 -3.53 -11.66
CA GLY A 3 -8.02 -2.46 -10.67
C GLY A 3 -7.39 -2.95 -9.35
N LEU A 4 -7.72 -4.17 -8.91
CA LEU A 4 -7.13 -4.77 -7.71
C LEU A 4 -5.67 -5.18 -7.94
N ASP A 5 -5.35 -5.68 -9.14
CA ASP A 5 -3.96 -6.03 -9.48
C ASP A 5 -3.08 -4.79 -9.56
N LEU A 6 -3.60 -3.70 -10.11
CA LEU A 6 -2.92 -2.40 -10.12
C LEU A 6 -2.76 -1.85 -8.70
N LEU A 7 -3.77 -1.98 -7.84
CA LEU A 7 -3.70 -1.56 -6.44
C LEU A 7 -2.59 -2.33 -5.71
N GLN A 8 -2.60 -3.66 -5.77
CA GLN A 8 -1.58 -4.51 -5.15
C GLN A 8 -0.18 -4.17 -5.67
N GLY A 9 -0.04 -4.10 -6.99
CA GLY A 9 1.23 -3.82 -7.64
C GLY A 9 1.80 -2.46 -7.26
N LEU A 10 0.98 -1.42 -7.26
CA LEU A 10 1.42 -0.08 -6.91
C LEU A 10 1.79 0.04 -5.43
N GLN A 11 1.03 -0.62 -4.54
CA GLN A 11 1.38 -0.71 -3.12
C GLN A 11 2.71 -1.42 -2.90
N GLN A 12 2.95 -2.53 -3.60
CA GLN A 12 4.20 -3.31 -3.52
C GLN A 12 5.37 -2.48 -4.08
N HIS A 13 5.18 -1.82 -5.22
CA HIS A 13 6.20 -0.96 -5.83
C HIS A 13 6.60 0.18 -4.88
N ARG A 14 5.62 0.85 -4.26
CA ARG A 14 5.86 1.88 -3.21
C ARG A 14 6.68 1.33 -2.04
N GLY A 15 6.37 0.11 -1.58
CA GLY A 15 7.04 -0.54 -0.45
C GLY A 15 8.46 -0.98 -0.78
N LEU A 16 8.73 -1.41 -2.02
CA LEU A 16 10.06 -1.79 -2.48
C LEU A 16 10.93 -0.57 -2.81
N GLY A 17 10.35 0.47 -3.42
CA GLY A 17 11.06 1.71 -3.77
C GLY A 17 11.54 2.54 -2.56
N GLY A 18 11.07 2.22 -1.35
CA GLY A 18 11.59 2.79 -0.10
C GLY A 18 12.84 2.10 0.45
N GLN A 19 13.33 1.04 -0.21
CA GLN A 19 14.45 0.25 0.25
C GLN A 19 15.67 0.47 -0.65
N VAL A 20 16.85 0.50 -0.04
CA VAL A 20 18.12 0.78 -0.74
C VAL A 20 18.93 -0.48 -1.06
N THR A 21 18.43 -1.66 -0.68
CA THR A 21 19.13 -2.92 -0.95
C THR A 21 19.03 -3.28 -2.43
N ARG A 22 20.09 -3.90 -2.97
CA ARG A 22 20.13 -4.35 -4.38
C ARG A 22 18.98 -5.30 -4.72
N GLU A 23 18.65 -6.21 -3.80
CA GLU A 23 17.54 -7.14 -3.99
C GLU A 23 16.20 -6.41 -4.12
N ALA A 24 15.94 -5.42 -3.24
CA ALA A 24 14.69 -4.66 -3.30
C ALA A 24 14.59 -3.83 -4.58
N GLN A 25 15.69 -3.23 -5.03
CA GLN A 25 15.75 -2.50 -6.31
C GLN A 25 15.45 -3.42 -7.49
N GLN A 26 16.05 -4.62 -7.54
CA GLN A 26 15.78 -5.60 -8.60
C GLN A 26 14.32 -6.04 -8.61
N ARG A 27 13.75 -6.33 -7.43
CA ARG A 27 12.33 -6.70 -7.29
C ARG A 27 11.41 -5.55 -7.69
N CYS A 28 11.76 -4.32 -7.30
CA CYS A 28 11.00 -3.11 -7.66
C CYS A 28 10.99 -2.91 -9.18
N GLN A 29 12.15 -3.03 -9.83
CA GLN A 29 12.27 -2.94 -11.28
C GLN A 29 11.48 -4.05 -11.99
N ALA A 30 11.62 -5.31 -11.57
CA ALA A 30 10.88 -6.42 -12.16
C ALA A 30 9.36 -6.24 -12.02
N LEU A 31 8.90 -5.80 -10.86
CA LEU A 31 7.50 -5.47 -10.62
C LEU A 31 7.03 -4.32 -11.52
N GLY A 32 7.84 -3.28 -11.67
CA GLY A 32 7.55 -2.19 -12.60
C GLY A 32 7.29 -2.69 -14.02
N HIS A 33 8.16 -3.54 -14.55
CA HIS A 33 7.99 -4.14 -15.88
C HIS A 33 6.69 -4.96 -15.98
N ALA A 34 6.37 -5.75 -14.96
CA ALA A 34 5.15 -6.54 -14.92
C ALA A 34 3.87 -5.68 -14.85
N LEU A 35 3.95 -4.44 -14.35
CA LEU A 35 2.81 -3.53 -14.26
C LEU A 35 2.56 -2.72 -15.54
N ASP A 36 3.55 -2.57 -16.43
CA ASP A 36 3.38 -1.77 -17.66
C ASP A 36 2.25 -2.25 -18.56
N GLN A 37 2.07 -3.57 -18.66
CA GLN A 37 1.00 -4.12 -19.47
C GLN A 37 -0.36 -3.78 -18.84
N ARG A 38 -0.50 -3.99 -17.52
CA ARG A 38 -1.74 -3.70 -16.81
C ARG A 38 -2.12 -2.22 -16.87
N TRP A 39 -1.14 -1.32 -16.75
CA TRP A 39 -1.37 0.12 -16.89
C TRP A 39 -1.75 0.53 -18.32
N ARG A 40 -1.31 -0.19 -19.35
CA ARG A 40 -1.77 0.03 -20.73
C ARG A 40 -3.23 -0.37 -20.95
N GLU A 41 -3.71 -1.36 -20.19
CA GLU A 41 -5.11 -1.81 -20.20
C GLU A 41 -6.02 -0.92 -19.34
N TRP A 42 -5.44 -0.03 -18.51
CA TRP A 42 -6.20 0.86 -17.65
C TRP A 42 -6.75 2.07 -18.44
N PRO A 43 -8.05 2.42 -18.30
CA PRO A 43 -8.69 3.37 -19.20
C PRO A 43 -8.37 4.85 -18.90
N TYR A 44 -7.72 5.17 -17.78
CA TYR A 44 -7.46 6.55 -17.34
C TYR A 44 -6.04 6.99 -17.66
N SER A 45 -5.84 7.65 -18.80
CA SER A 45 -4.52 8.03 -19.34
C SER A 45 -3.66 8.88 -18.39
N ALA A 46 -4.27 9.79 -17.61
CA ALA A 46 -3.55 10.59 -16.62
C ALA A 46 -2.88 9.72 -15.55
N GLN A 47 -3.55 8.66 -15.11
CA GLN A 47 -3.00 7.70 -14.14
C GLN A 47 -1.85 6.88 -14.75
N CYS A 48 -1.95 6.51 -16.03
CA CYS A 48 -0.88 5.83 -16.76
C CYS A 48 0.38 6.71 -16.94
N GLN A 49 0.19 8.01 -17.14
CA GLN A 49 1.30 8.98 -17.18
C GLN A 49 1.96 9.13 -15.80
N ALA A 50 1.15 9.24 -14.74
CA ALA A 50 1.65 9.26 -13.37
C ALA A 50 2.46 7.99 -13.03
N TRP A 51 1.97 6.81 -13.43
CA TRP A 51 2.72 5.56 -13.30
C TRP A 51 4.08 5.61 -14.00
N SER A 52 4.13 6.13 -15.22
CA SER A 52 5.38 6.25 -15.99
C SER A 52 6.41 7.17 -15.32
N ALA A 53 5.96 8.17 -14.55
CA ALA A 53 6.84 8.98 -13.73
C ALA A 53 7.35 8.21 -12.51
N LEU A 54 6.46 7.54 -11.76
CA LEU A 54 6.81 6.75 -10.57
C LEU A 54 7.71 5.56 -10.88
N ARG A 55 7.60 4.97 -12.06
CA ARG A 55 8.51 3.91 -12.51
C ARG A 55 9.96 4.41 -12.60
N ARG A 56 10.16 5.69 -12.97
CA ARG A 56 11.48 6.32 -13.07
C ARG A 56 11.99 6.80 -11.71
N ASP A 57 11.07 7.12 -10.79
CA ASP A 57 11.38 7.48 -9.41
C ASP A 57 10.58 6.63 -8.40
N PRO A 58 11.04 5.39 -8.11
CA PRO A 58 10.37 4.51 -7.15
C PRO A 58 10.40 5.05 -5.71
N ALA A 59 11.27 6.01 -5.41
CA ALA A 59 11.41 6.57 -4.08
C ALA A 59 10.29 7.57 -3.75
N ASP A 60 9.66 8.19 -4.76
CA ASP A 60 8.58 9.19 -4.63
C ASP A 60 7.34 8.62 -3.92
N PHE A 61 7.35 8.69 -2.59
CA PHE A 61 6.29 8.15 -1.74
C PHE A 61 4.95 8.88 -1.96
N ASP A 62 5.00 10.20 -2.07
CA ASP A 62 3.80 11.02 -2.17
C ASP A 62 3.14 10.87 -3.53
N GLY A 63 3.94 10.75 -4.60
CA GLY A 63 3.43 10.42 -5.92
C GLY A 63 2.74 9.07 -5.96
N HIS A 64 3.29 8.04 -5.28
CA HIS A 64 2.58 6.77 -5.13
C HIS A 64 1.27 6.94 -4.35
N CYS A 65 1.26 7.72 -3.26
CA CYS A 65 0.04 7.96 -2.49
C CYS A 65 -1.04 8.65 -3.33
N ARG A 66 -0.69 9.66 -4.13
CA ARG A 66 -1.62 10.34 -5.04
C ARG A 66 -2.18 9.38 -6.08
N LEU A 67 -1.32 8.61 -6.75
CA LEU A 67 -1.77 7.66 -7.76
C LEU A 67 -2.66 6.54 -7.17
N LEU A 68 -2.36 6.08 -5.95
CA LEU A 68 -3.21 5.13 -5.23
C LEU A 68 -4.59 5.73 -4.91
N GLN A 69 -4.65 7.00 -4.49
CA GLN A 69 -5.93 7.70 -4.27
C GLN A 69 -6.74 7.83 -5.57
N ASP A 70 -6.10 8.21 -6.68
CA ASP A 70 -6.75 8.32 -7.98
C ASP A 70 -7.28 6.96 -8.48
N LEU A 71 -6.49 5.90 -8.29
CA LEU A 71 -6.87 4.54 -8.63
C LEU A 71 -8.06 4.06 -7.78
N LEU A 72 -8.04 4.31 -6.47
CA LEU A 72 -9.14 3.97 -5.56
C LEU A 72 -10.43 4.73 -5.90
N GLY A 73 -10.32 6.01 -6.27
CA GLY A 73 -11.45 6.79 -6.78
C GLY A 73 -12.04 6.20 -8.07
N ALA A 74 -11.20 5.76 -8.99
CA ALA A 74 -11.65 5.07 -10.20
C ALA A 74 -12.32 3.72 -9.90
N ILE A 75 -11.78 2.92 -8.97
CA ILE A 75 -12.41 1.67 -8.51
C ILE A 75 -13.79 1.95 -7.90
N GLN A 76 -13.90 2.98 -7.07
CA GLN A 76 -15.17 3.39 -6.45
C GLN A 76 -16.21 3.79 -7.51
N HIS A 77 -15.81 4.60 -8.49
CA HIS A 77 -16.69 5.01 -9.57
C HIS A 77 -17.23 3.80 -10.36
N LEU A 78 -16.34 2.87 -10.73
CA LEU A 78 -16.71 1.64 -11.44
C LEU A 78 -17.63 0.74 -10.61
N GLU A 79 -17.38 0.63 -9.31
CA GLU A 79 -18.26 -0.13 -8.41
C GLU A 79 -19.66 0.48 -8.35
N LEU A 80 -19.77 1.80 -8.20
CA LEU A 80 -21.06 2.48 -8.13
C LEU A 80 -21.87 2.27 -9.42
N GLN A 81 -21.23 2.34 -10.59
CA GLN A 81 -21.86 2.04 -11.86
C GLN A 81 -22.38 0.60 -11.92
N ARG A 82 -21.57 -0.37 -11.48
CA ARG A 82 -21.96 -1.79 -11.42
C ARG A 82 -23.15 -2.01 -10.48
N CYS A 83 -23.09 -1.44 -9.27
CA CYS A 83 -24.13 -1.57 -8.25
C CYS A 83 -25.46 -0.94 -8.68
N ALA A 84 -25.42 0.18 -9.39
CA ALA A 84 -26.62 0.81 -9.95
C ALA A 84 -27.34 -0.11 -10.95
N LEU A 85 -26.60 -0.94 -11.70
CA LEU A 85 -27.15 -1.90 -12.66
C LEU A 85 -27.68 -3.18 -12.01
N SER A 86 -27.10 -3.61 -10.88
CA SER A 86 -27.39 -4.90 -10.24
C SER A 86 -28.20 -4.82 -8.94
N LEU A 87 -28.61 -3.62 -8.52
CA LEU A 87 -29.26 -3.35 -7.21
C LEU A 87 -28.45 -3.87 -6.01
N ALA A 88 -27.15 -4.09 -6.19
CA ALA A 88 -26.23 -4.48 -5.13
C ALA A 88 -25.76 -3.27 -4.33
N ARG A 89 -25.33 -3.50 -3.07
CA ARG A 89 -24.69 -2.45 -2.26
C ARG A 89 -23.18 -2.40 -2.55
N PRO A 90 -22.58 -1.20 -2.65
CA PRO A 90 -21.14 -1.07 -2.79
C PRO A 90 -20.42 -1.47 -1.49
N SER A 91 -19.30 -2.18 -1.63
CA SER A 91 -18.46 -2.66 -0.51
C SER A 91 -16.99 -2.83 -0.88
N ILE A 92 -16.67 -3.06 -2.14
CA ILE A 92 -15.31 -3.35 -2.63
C ILE A 92 -14.42 -2.14 -2.45
N ALA A 93 -14.86 -0.95 -2.87
CA ALA A 93 -14.06 0.26 -2.78
C ALA A 93 -13.73 0.62 -1.32
N ALA A 94 -14.70 0.48 -0.41
CA ALA A 94 -14.46 0.69 1.02
C ALA A 94 -13.35 -0.23 1.56
N ARG A 95 -13.41 -1.51 1.21
CA ARG A 95 -12.37 -2.50 1.59
C ARG A 95 -11.02 -2.22 0.92
N CYS A 96 -11.02 -1.70 -0.30
CA CYS A 96 -9.78 -1.26 -0.97
C CYS A 96 -9.15 -0.05 -0.28
N TRP A 97 -9.97 0.88 0.24
CA TRP A 97 -9.49 1.99 1.06
C TRP A 97 -8.88 1.50 2.37
N GLU A 98 -9.54 0.57 3.07
CA GLU A 98 -9.00 -0.07 4.29
C GLU A 98 -7.68 -0.81 4.00
N LEU A 99 -7.60 -1.50 2.87
CA LEU A 99 -6.37 -2.14 2.40
C LEU A 99 -5.25 -1.10 2.18
N GLU A 100 -5.57 0.05 1.61
CA GLU A 100 -4.61 1.13 1.39
C GLU A 100 -4.10 1.76 2.68
N GLU A 101 -4.90 1.84 3.74
CA GLU A 101 -4.40 2.33 5.04
C GLU A 101 -3.26 1.46 5.56
N LEU A 102 -3.43 0.14 5.44
CA LEU A 102 -2.37 -0.82 5.75
C LEU A 102 -1.19 -0.72 4.77
N GLY A 103 -1.48 -0.50 3.48
CA GLY A 103 -0.47 -0.31 2.44
C GLY A 103 0.41 0.90 2.72
N ARG A 104 -0.21 1.99 3.17
CA ARG A 104 0.44 3.25 3.54
C ARG A 104 1.26 3.09 4.81
N LEU A 105 0.71 2.40 5.83
CA LEU A 105 1.46 2.03 7.04
C LEU A 105 2.74 1.27 6.66
N ARG A 106 2.65 0.29 5.75
CA ARG A 106 3.84 -0.44 5.25
C ARG A 106 4.83 0.49 4.58
N GLY A 107 4.38 1.30 3.63
CA GLY A 107 5.27 2.19 2.89
C GLY A 107 6.01 3.20 3.77
N LEU A 108 5.33 3.77 4.78
CA LEU A 108 5.93 4.66 5.77
C LEU A 108 6.87 3.91 6.71
N SER A 109 6.46 2.74 7.22
CA SER A 109 7.26 1.97 8.17
C SER A 109 8.60 1.54 7.56
N VAL A 110 8.59 1.15 6.28
CA VAL A 110 9.81 0.79 5.53
C VAL A 110 10.77 1.98 5.45
N ARG A 111 10.27 3.18 5.14
CA ARG A 111 11.10 4.38 5.00
C ARG A 111 11.63 4.86 6.34
N ALA A 112 10.76 4.94 7.34
CA ALA A 112 11.12 5.30 8.70
C ALA A 112 12.20 4.35 9.27
N ALA A 113 12.12 3.06 8.95
CA ALA A 113 13.08 2.05 9.38
C ALA A 113 14.49 2.21 8.75
N ALA A 114 14.65 3.05 7.72
CA ALA A 114 15.95 3.35 7.14
C ALA A 114 16.75 4.38 7.97
N HIS A 115 16.12 5.01 8.97
CA HIS A 115 16.75 5.98 9.85
C HIS A 115 17.11 5.35 11.20
N ARG A 116 18.17 5.86 11.84
CA ARG A 116 18.53 5.47 13.21
C ARG A 116 17.45 5.85 14.23
N SER A 117 16.81 6.98 14.02
CA SER A 117 15.64 7.48 14.76
C SER A 117 14.57 7.90 13.77
N CYS A 118 13.30 7.60 14.05
CA CYS A 118 12.21 7.95 13.15
C CYS A 118 12.09 9.48 13.00
N PRO A 119 12.10 10.03 11.77
CA PRO A 119 11.87 11.46 11.56
C PRO A 119 10.50 11.89 12.10
N LEU A 120 10.42 13.07 12.72
CA LEU A 120 9.20 13.53 13.42
C LEU A 120 7.95 13.52 12.53
N GLU A 121 8.07 14.00 11.29
CA GLU A 121 6.95 14.02 10.35
C GLU A 121 6.42 12.61 10.06
N MET A 122 7.32 11.65 9.83
CA MET A 122 6.95 10.25 9.62
C MET A 122 6.36 9.63 10.88
N LEU A 123 6.90 9.98 12.05
CA LEU A 123 6.42 9.48 13.34
C LEU A 123 4.97 9.89 13.58
N ILE A 124 4.61 11.16 13.31
CA ILE A 124 3.23 11.66 13.44
C ILE A 124 2.30 10.88 12.51
N GLN A 125 2.69 10.70 11.24
CA GLN A 125 1.87 9.95 10.28
C GLN A 125 1.72 8.48 10.69
N LEU A 126 2.78 7.85 11.20
CA LEU A 126 2.77 6.47 11.68
C LEU A 126 1.88 6.31 12.92
N GLN A 127 1.97 7.21 13.90
CA GLN A 127 1.11 7.20 15.09
C GLN A 127 -0.37 7.31 14.71
N TYR A 128 -0.70 8.25 13.82
CA TYR A 128 -2.07 8.41 13.33
C TYR A 128 -2.60 7.14 12.65
N LEU A 129 -1.81 6.54 11.75
CA LEU A 129 -2.21 5.31 11.06
C LEU A 129 -2.30 4.12 12.03
N HIS A 130 -1.37 4.00 12.97
CA HIS A 130 -1.35 2.96 13.99
C HIS A 130 -2.62 3.00 14.83
N GLU A 131 -2.97 4.16 15.40
CA GLU A 131 -4.16 4.33 16.23
C GLU A 131 -5.45 4.04 15.45
N ARG A 132 -5.53 4.49 14.19
CA ARG A 132 -6.71 4.22 13.34
C ARG A 132 -6.88 2.74 13.05
N LEU A 133 -5.80 2.06 12.69
CA LEU A 133 -5.82 0.63 12.37
C LEU A 133 -6.06 -0.25 13.61
N LEU A 134 -5.67 0.22 14.81
CA LEU A 134 -5.83 -0.52 16.05
C LEU A 134 -7.30 -0.74 16.45
N LYS A 135 -8.19 0.23 16.18
CA LYS A 135 -9.60 0.23 16.66
C LYS A 135 -10.40 -1.02 16.27
N HIS A 136 -10.09 -1.60 15.11
CA HIS A 136 -10.78 -2.76 14.56
C HIS A 136 -9.80 -3.83 14.08
N ALA A 137 -8.59 -3.87 14.65
CA ALA A 137 -7.56 -4.80 14.22
C ALA A 137 -7.90 -6.25 14.60
N PRO A 138 -7.89 -7.20 13.64
CA PRO A 138 -7.81 -8.61 14.00
C PRO A 138 -6.50 -8.90 14.73
N HIS A 139 -6.43 -10.04 15.42
CA HIS A 139 -5.27 -10.41 16.24
C HIS A 139 -3.94 -10.37 15.47
N SER A 140 -3.92 -10.84 14.22
CA SER A 140 -2.72 -10.82 13.36
C SER A 140 -2.20 -9.41 13.09
N LEU A 141 -3.09 -8.45 12.83
CA LEU A 141 -2.73 -7.04 12.69
C LEU A 141 -2.29 -6.44 14.02
N HIS A 142 -2.96 -6.77 15.12
CA HIS A 142 -2.59 -6.27 16.45
C HIS A 142 -1.13 -6.60 16.79
N THR A 143 -0.72 -7.85 16.59
CA THR A 143 0.67 -8.30 16.82
C THR A 143 1.68 -7.51 15.98
N ALA A 144 1.36 -7.26 14.71
CA ALA A 144 2.23 -6.47 13.83
C ALA A 144 2.31 -5.00 14.29
N LEU A 145 1.19 -4.40 14.69
CA LEU A 145 1.13 -3.03 15.21
C LEU A 145 1.90 -2.88 16.53
N GLU A 146 1.84 -3.86 17.43
CA GLU A 146 2.64 -3.88 18.66
C GLU A 146 4.14 -4.01 18.38
N GLN A 147 4.53 -4.79 17.38
CA GLN A 147 5.92 -4.90 16.97
C GLN A 147 6.44 -3.57 16.39
N LEU A 148 5.66 -2.90 15.53
CA LEU A 148 6.00 -1.56 15.05
C LEU A 148 6.07 -0.54 16.19
N GLN A 149 5.16 -0.64 17.16
CA GLN A 149 5.17 0.22 18.34
C GLN A 149 6.48 0.08 19.12
N ARG A 150 6.94 -1.15 19.37
CA ARG A 150 8.16 -1.41 20.14
C ARG A 150 9.44 -1.06 19.39
N CYS A 151 9.48 -1.32 18.08
CA CYS A 151 10.72 -1.28 17.32
C CYS A 151 10.92 -0.02 16.46
N LEU A 152 9.86 0.77 16.23
CA LEU A 152 9.88 1.91 15.32
C LEU A 152 9.23 3.18 15.89
N ILE A 153 8.01 3.09 16.41
CA ILE A 153 7.18 4.26 16.77
C ILE A 153 7.45 4.73 18.21
N GLY A 154 7.42 3.81 19.17
CA GLY A 154 7.54 4.09 20.60
C GLY A 154 8.97 4.05 21.15
N THR A 155 9.97 4.11 20.27
CA THR A 155 11.39 4.01 20.64
C THR A 155 12.18 5.22 20.15
N THR A 156 13.25 5.57 20.86
CA THR A 156 14.20 6.60 20.45
C THR A 156 15.18 6.09 19.39
N THR A 157 15.47 4.78 19.39
CA THR A 157 16.34 4.13 18.41
C THR A 157 15.58 3.02 17.71
N VAL A 158 15.52 3.12 16.37
CA VAL A 158 14.88 2.14 15.51
C VAL A 158 15.66 0.83 15.56
N SER A 159 14.95 -0.28 15.79
CA SER A 159 15.53 -1.62 15.90
C SER A 159 14.96 -2.63 14.91
N ILE A 160 14.12 -2.18 13.97
CA ILE A 160 13.59 -2.96 12.86
C ILE A 160 14.14 -2.44 11.54
N THR A 161 14.50 -3.34 10.64
CA THR A 161 15.02 -2.97 9.30
C THR A 161 13.88 -2.71 8.31
N PRO A 162 14.13 -1.97 7.22
CA PRO A 162 13.14 -1.77 6.15
C PRO A 162 12.58 -3.09 5.59
N ALA A 163 13.44 -4.09 5.38
CA ALA A 163 13.03 -5.40 4.88
C ALA A 163 12.13 -6.15 5.88
N GLN A 164 12.41 -6.05 7.18
CA GLN A 164 11.56 -6.63 8.23
C GLN A 164 10.21 -5.92 8.30
N CYS A 165 10.15 -4.59 8.19
CA CYS A 165 8.88 -3.85 8.10
C CYS A 165 8.05 -4.32 6.88
N TYR A 166 8.70 -4.47 5.73
CA TYR A 166 8.04 -4.96 4.51
C TYR A 166 7.48 -6.37 4.70
N ALA A 167 8.29 -7.29 5.24
CA ALA A 167 7.91 -8.68 5.48
C ALA A 167 6.82 -8.83 6.56
N LEU A 168 6.85 -8.00 7.60
CA LEU A 168 5.87 -8.01 8.70
C LEU A 168 4.45 -7.72 8.20
N LEU A 169 4.31 -6.76 7.28
CA LEU A 169 3.00 -6.22 6.88
C LEU A 169 2.47 -6.81 5.56
N THR A 170 3.34 -7.42 4.74
CA THR A 170 2.94 -7.97 3.44
C THR A 170 1.90 -9.09 3.55
N PRO A 171 2.04 -10.09 4.44
CA PRO A 171 1.03 -11.14 4.59
C PRO A 171 -0.37 -10.60 4.95
N LEU A 172 -0.44 -9.54 5.76
CA LEU A 172 -1.69 -8.91 6.16
C LEU A 172 -2.38 -8.19 4.99
N LEU A 173 -1.60 -7.63 4.06
CA LEU A 173 -2.10 -7.03 2.82
C LEU A 173 -2.63 -8.10 1.87
N ASP A 174 -1.84 -9.16 1.68
CA ASP A 174 -2.20 -10.26 0.77
C ASP A 174 -3.47 -10.97 1.25
N GLU A 175 -3.59 -11.27 2.56
CA GLU A 175 -4.80 -11.88 3.15
C GLU A 175 -6.06 -11.05 2.89
N ARG A 176 -5.98 -9.73 3.09
CA ARG A 176 -7.10 -8.80 2.88
C ARG A 176 -7.47 -8.68 1.41
N LEU A 177 -6.47 -8.62 0.53
CA LEU A 177 -6.71 -8.57 -0.91
C LEU A 177 -7.36 -9.87 -1.41
N ASP A 178 -6.89 -11.03 -0.96
CA ASP A 178 -7.49 -12.32 -1.33
C ASP A 178 -8.93 -12.43 -0.85
N ALA A 179 -9.25 -11.89 0.33
CA ALA A 179 -10.63 -11.79 0.78
C ALA A 179 -11.49 -10.89 -0.12
N ILE A 180 -10.95 -9.79 -0.66
CA ILE A 180 -11.67 -8.93 -1.61
C ILE A 180 -11.88 -9.66 -2.94
N ARG A 181 -10.87 -10.39 -3.43
CA ARG A 181 -10.94 -11.16 -4.68
C ARG A 181 -12.00 -12.27 -4.61
N ARG A 182 -12.06 -13.02 -3.51
CA ARG A 182 -13.06 -14.09 -3.33
C ARG A 182 -14.51 -13.61 -3.38
N ASP A 183 -14.77 -12.37 -2.99
CA ASP A 183 -16.13 -11.80 -3.01
C ASP A 183 -16.50 -11.20 -4.38
N LEU A 184 -15.56 -11.17 -5.31
CA LEU A 184 -15.75 -10.73 -6.70
C LEU A 184 -15.98 -11.89 -7.67
N ASP A 185 -15.57 -13.10 -7.29
CA ASP A 185 -15.79 -14.35 -8.03
C ASP A 185 -17.21 -14.89 -7.76
#